data_AF-A0A958W7K3-F1
#
_entry.id   AF-A0A958W7K3-F1
#
_cell.length_a   1.000
_cell.length_b   1.000
_cell.length_c   1.000
_cell.angle_alpha   90.00
_cell.angle_beta   90.00
_cell.angle_gamma   90.00
#
_symmetry.space_group_name_H-M   'P 1'
#
loop_
_entity.id
_entity.type
_entity.pdbx_description
1 polymer ?
#
loop_
_entity_poly.entity_id
_entity_poly.type
_entity_poly.pdbx_seq_one_letter_code
_entity_poly.pdbx_strand_id
1 'polypeptide(L)'
;DDYKKGVITKDILTAILKLIQSFVWRRFIVGLPTNALNKIFMTLYSEVDKDEYVNSLEVALARKRGAQRFPVNKDIEAALFEKDVYNIQSKNRMYFLEMLENHKNREFVSVDNPNITIEHIFPQTPDEKWYGQLPPEEIDAFSEKYLNTISNLTLSGNNGSLSNKPFQEKKSMNKDGKEQGYNYSRLWLNQYLRQIDSWNLEALKTRYKLLLERFFQIWTYPEVDVDEEFDTSSEFPIGNAPEPRNRKLEYFIFRDEKIIEDEVSKMYYHVIKSLFDENPSAFNHDEIKSLIQLTTNAAEARSPYQISPSYYIESNIDSNTKFRRLKVLLTKFDCEEDLLVKFADDGFEEESEELSADYWLRRSGPEGMAIVNQCAELLREIDKSIMLTYKVGYIGVNVSGKPRNFVLFNPRSEFVRVNIKVSNGDDWIEKMKKMKIHFLSTGKRSGRLKFRIVQGDLSEKSLFISQIFADAYQSWDK
;
A
#
# COMPACT_ATOMS: atom_id res chain seq x y z
N ASP A 1 -20.30 -17.50 -9.09
CA ASP A 1 -20.65 -18.59 -10.02
C ASP A 1 -19.59 -19.67 -10.14
N ASP A 2 -18.32 -19.30 -10.31
CA ASP A 2 -17.21 -20.24 -10.47
C ASP A 2 -17.10 -21.28 -9.34
N TYR A 3 -17.34 -20.90 -8.08
CA TYR A 3 -17.41 -21.86 -6.97
C TYR A 3 -18.55 -22.89 -7.13
N LYS A 4 -19.76 -22.44 -7.51
CA LYS A 4 -20.92 -23.32 -7.71
C LYS A 4 -20.71 -24.27 -8.90
N LYS A 5 -19.94 -23.83 -9.91
CA LYS A 5 -19.57 -24.60 -11.09
C LYS A 5 -18.35 -25.50 -10.86
N GLY A 6 -17.73 -25.46 -9.68
CA GLY A 6 -16.55 -26.26 -9.34
C GLY A 6 -15.23 -25.78 -9.97
N VAL A 7 -15.19 -24.56 -10.52
CA VAL A 7 -13.99 -23.97 -11.13
C VAL A 7 -12.98 -23.54 -10.05
N ILE A 8 -13.46 -23.08 -8.90
CA ILE A 8 -12.62 -22.72 -7.75
C ILE A 8 -13.05 -23.49 -6.51
N THR A 9 -12.10 -23.81 -5.63
CA THR A 9 -12.36 -24.47 -4.36
C THR A 9 -12.91 -23.48 -3.32
N LYS A 10 -13.43 -24.02 -2.20
CA LYS A 10 -13.88 -23.21 -1.07
C LYS A 10 -12.73 -22.37 -0.48
N ASP A 11 -11.52 -22.90 -0.48
CA ASP A 11 -10.34 -22.20 0.05
C ASP A 11 -9.97 -21.01 -0.82
N ILE A 12 -10.00 -21.18 -2.16
CA ILE A 12 -9.78 -20.09 -3.12
C ILE A 12 -10.85 -19.01 -2.94
N LEU A 13 -12.12 -19.39 -2.85
CA LEU A 13 -13.21 -18.43 -2.59
C LEU A 13 -12.99 -17.68 -1.27
N THR A 14 -12.56 -18.38 -0.22
CA THR A 14 -12.28 -17.77 1.08
C THR A 14 -11.12 -16.79 1.00
N ALA A 15 -10.05 -17.12 0.28
CA ALA A 15 -8.91 -16.22 0.05
C ALA A 15 -9.33 -14.95 -0.71
N ILE A 16 -10.14 -15.10 -1.77
CA ILE A 16 -10.70 -13.97 -2.52
C ILE A 16 -11.52 -13.06 -1.60
N LEU A 17 -12.44 -13.63 -0.82
CA LEU A 17 -13.29 -12.85 0.08
C LEU A 17 -12.46 -12.09 1.14
N LYS A 18 -11.43 -12.74 1.70
CA LYS A 18 -10.49 -12.09 2.64
C LYS A 18 -9.72 -10.95 1.97
N LEU A 19 -9.25 -11.13 0.74
CA LEU A 19 -8.54 -10.09 -0.01
C LEU A 19 -9.45 -8.89 -0.30
N ILE A 20 -10.67 -9.12 -0.77
CA ILE A 20 -11.64 -8.05 -1.02
C ILE A 20 -12.01 -7.35 0.30
N GLN A 21 -12.19 -8.10 1.38
CA GLN A 21 -12.44 -7.54 2.71
C GLN A 21 -11.28 -6.65 3.16
N SER A 22 -10.03 -7.10 3.00
CA SER A 22 -8.83 -6.30 3.28
C SER A 22 -8.75 -5.05 2.42
N PHE A 23 -8.99 -5.16 1.12
CA PHE A 23 -8.99 -4.05 0.18
C PHE A 23 -9.99 -2.96 0.58
N VAL A 24 -11.25 -3.34 0.81
CA VAL A 24 -12.31 -2.41 1.20
C VAL A 24 -12.03 -1.81 2.58
N TRP A 25 -11.59 -2.62 3.54
CA TRP A 25 -11.35 -2.14 4.90
C TRP A 25 -10.16 -1.18 4.98
N ARG A 26 -9.05 -1.48 4.30
CA ARG A 26 -7.90 -0.57 4.22
C ARG A 26 -8.27 0.76 3.57
N ARG A 27 -9.05 0.74 2.49
CA ARG A 27 -9.60 1.95 1.86
C ARG A 27 -10.46 2.77 2.83
N PHE A 28 -11.29 2.11 3.62
CA PHE A 28 -12.12 2.75 4.65
C PHE A 28 -11.28 3.41 5.75
N ILE A 29 -10.20 2.75 6.19
CA ILE A 29 -9.29 3.31 7.20
C ILE A 29 -8.61 4.60 6.70
N VAL A 30 -8.13 4.63 5.47
CA VAL A 30 -7.47 5.83 4.90
C VAL A 30 -8.45 6.88 4.33
N GLY A 31 -9.76 6.62 4.37
CA GLY A 31 -10.77 7.57 3.90
C GLY A 31 -10.92 7.69 2.38
N LEU A 32 -10.54 6.67 1.61
CA LEU A 32 -10.71 6.69 0.15
C LEU A 32 -12.19 6.61 -0.24
N PRO A 33 -12.60 7.29 -1.32
CA PRO A 33 -14.00 7.41 -1.69
C PRO A 33 -14.56 6.08 -2.20
N THR A 34 -15.87 5.86 -1.94
CA THR A 34 -16.57 4.61 -2.25
C THR A 34 -17.08 4.54 -3.69
N ASN A 35 -17.25 5.68 -4.37
CA ASN A 35 -17.68 5.75 -5.78
C ASN A 35 -16.74 4.99 -6.73
N ALA A 36 -15.44 4.98 -6.43
CA ALA A 36 -14.43 4.24 -7.17
C ALA A 36 -14.64 2.71 -7.12
N LEU A 37 -15.27 2.17 -6.07
CA LEU A 37 -15.45 0.72 -5.89
C LEU A 37 -16.33 0.11 -7.00
N ASN A 38 -17.35 0.84 -7.46
CA ASN A 38 -18.25 0.34 -8.50
C ASN A 38 -17.48 0.06 -9.79
N LYS A 39 -16.64 1.00 -10.24
CA LYS A 39 -15.82 0.84 -11.45
C LYS A 39 -14.80 -0.28 -11.28
N ILE A 40 -14.14 -0.35 -10.12
CA ILE A 40 -13.16 -1.38 -9.81
C ILE A 40 -13.80 -2.76 -9.89
N PHE A 41 -14.89 -3.02 -9.18
CA PHE A 41 -15.51 -4.35 -9.13
C PHE A 41 -16.14 -4.79 -10.45
N MET A 42 -16.61 -3.84 -11.29
CA MET A 42 -17.13 -4.18 -12.62
C MET A 42 -16.04 -4.74 -13.55
N THR A 43 -14.82 -4.18 -13.52
CA THR A 43 -13.74 -4.65 -14.41
C THR A 43 -12.89 -5.76 -13.78
N LEU A 44 -12.90 -5.87 -12.45
CA LEU A 44 -11.99 -6.75 -11.71
C LEU A 44 -12.06 -8.21 -12.17
N TYR A 45 -13.25 -8.74 -12.41
CA TYR A 45 -13.42 -10.13 -12.86
C TYR A 45 -12.75 -10.40 -14.22
N SER A 46 -12.74 -9.42 -15.12
CA SER A 46 -12.08 -9.55 -16.43
C SER A 46 -10.55 -9.47 -16.35
N GLU A 47 -10.02 -8.91 -15.27
CA GLU A 47 -8.59 -8.78 -15.00
C GLU A 47 -8.01 -10.02 -14.28
N VAL A 48 -8.88 -10.95 -13.84
CA VAL A 48 -8.50 -12.18 -13.16
C VAL A 48 -8.16 -13.27 -14.17
N ASP A 49 -6.97 -13.84 -14.01
CA ASP A 49 -6.58 -15.09 -14.67
C ASP A 49 -7.20 -16.26 -13.91
N LYS A 50 -7.96 -17.10 -14.63
CA LYS A 50 -8.69 -18.23 -14.03
C LYS A 50 -7.78 -19.35 -13.58
N ASP A 51 -6.59 -19.46 -14.15
CA ASP A 51 -5.58 -20.43 -13.73
C ASP A 51 -4.86 -19.98 -12.45
N GLU A 52 -4.90 -18.68 -12.14
CA GLU A 52 -4.23 -18.05 -10.99
C GLU A 52 -5.13 -17.03 -10.29
N TYR A 53 -6.30 -17.50 -9.89
CA TYR A 53 -7.42 -16.66 -9.46
C TYR A 53 -7.06 -15.66 -8.35
N VAL A 54 -6.36 -16.11 -7.31
CA VAL A 54 -5.98 -15.26 -6.16
C VAL A 54 -4.83 -14.33 -6.54
N ASN A 55 -3.77 -14.83 -7.17
CA ASN A 55 -2.61 -14.01 -7.53
C ASN A 55 -2.96 -12.90 -8.53
N SER A 56 -3.68 -13.23 -9.60
CA SER A 56 -4.06 -12.25 -10.61
C SER A 56 -4.96 -11.16 -10.02
N LEU A 57 -5.87 -11.52 -9.12
CA LEU A 57 -6.71 -10.57 -8.37
C LEU A 57 -5.88 -9.66 -7.46
N GLU A 58 -4.93 -10.22 -6.72
CA GLU A 58 -3.99 -9.47 -5.88
C GLU A 58 -3.17 -8.46 -6.71
N VAL A 59 -2.66 -8.88 -7.87
CA VAL A 59 -1.91 -8.01 -8.80
C VAL A 59 -2.83 -6.93 -9.38
N ALA A 60 -4.04 -7.28 -9.81
CA ALA A 60 -5.00 -6.33 -10.36
C ALA A 60 -5.35 -5.22 -9.37
N LEU A 61 -5.60 -5.57 -8.10
CA LEU A 61 -5.89 -4.60 -7.04
C LEU A 61 -4.67 -3.75 -6.67
N ALA A 62 -3.49 -4.35 -6.56
CA ALA A 62 -2.28 -3.60 -6.21
C ALA A 62 -1.78 -2.68 -7.33
N ARG A 63 -2.16 -2.93 -8.58
CA ARG A 63 -1.87 -2.05 -9.72
C ARG A 63 -2.74 -0.79 -9.73
N LYS A 64 -3.87 -0.76 -9.02
CA LYS A 64 -4.72 0.43 -8.98
C LYS A 64 -3.95 1.62 -8.38
N ARG A 65 -4.19 2.83 -8.90
CA ARG A 65 -3.52 4.09 -8.54
C ARG A 65 -4.54 5.16 -8.12
N GLY A 66 -4.06 6.28 -7.59
CA GLY A 66 -4.89 7.41 -7.16
C GLY A 66 -6.05 7.00 -6.25
N ALA A 67 -7.26 7.48 -6.54
CA ALA A 67 -8.47 7.17 -5.78
C ALA A 67 -8.87 5.68 -5.79
N GLN A 68 -8.35 4.87 -6.72
CA GLN A 68 -8.64 3.43 -6.84
C GLN A 68 -7.62 2.55 -6.12
N ARG A 69 -6.54 3.13 -5.60
CA ARG A 69 -5.40 2.38 -5.04
C ARG A 69 -5.77 1.44 -3.91
N PHE A 70 -4.94 0.42 -3.74
CA PHE A 70 -4.90 -0.43 -2.55
C PHE A 70 -3.92 0.20 -1.53
N PRO A 71 -4.40 0.69 -0.36
CA PRO A 71 -3.52 1.29 0.64
C PRO A 71 -2.51 0.29 1.22
N VAL A 72 -1.24 0.68 1.20
CA VAL A 72 -0.13 -0.08 1.77
C VAL A 72 -0.07 0.09 3.29
N ASN A 73 0.73 -0.72 3.98
CA ASN A 73 0.83 -0.68 5.45
C ASN A 73 1.21 0.72 5.97
N LYS A 74 2.10 1.43 5.28
CA LYS A 74 2.50 2.80 5.65
C LYS A 74 1.33 3.79 5.64
N ASP A 75 0.38 3.65 4.71
CA ASP A 75 -0.82 4.50 4.70
C ASP A 75 -1.69 4.24 5.94
N ILE A 76 -1.80 2.97 6.34
CA ILE A 76 -2.63 2.54 7.47
C ILE A 76 -2.01 2.97 8.79
N GLU A 77 -0.69 2.84 8.94
CA GLU A 77 0.03 3.19 10.16
C GLU A 77 -0.18 4.66 10.56
N ALA A 78 -0.16 5.57 9.59
CA ALA A 78 -0.45 6.97 9.83
C ALA A 78 -1.95 7.20 10.06
N ALA A 79 -2.81 6.64 9.19
CA ALA A 79 -4.24 6.93 9.22
C ALA A 79 -4.96 6.36 10.45
N LEU A 80 -4.59 5.16 10.91
CA LEU A 80 -5.31 4.45 11.97
C LEU A 80 -5.02 5.02 13.37
N PHE A 81 -3.82 5.57 13.59
CA PHE A 81 -3.39 6.05 14.91
C PHE A 81 -4.32 7.13 15.48
N GLU A 82 -4.77 8.04 14.62
CA GLU A 82 -5.59 9.21 14.99
C GLU A 82 -7.04 9.08 14.52
N LYS A 83 -7.41 7.94 13.93
CA LYS A 83 -8.76 7.76 13.41
C LYS A 83 -9.76 7.71 14.56
N ASP A 84 -10.80 8.54 14.48
CA ASP A 84 -11.99 8.38 15.30
C ASP A 84 -12.71 7.09 14.90
N VAL A 85 -12.53 6.04 15.69
CA VAL A 85 -13.14 4.73 15.50
C VAL A 85 -14.45 4.60 16.29
N TYR A 86 -14.61 5.37 17.36
CA TYR A 86 -15.83 5.31 18.16
C TYR A 86 -17.04 5.84 17.39
N ASN A 87 -16.90 6.95 16.65
CA ASN A 87 -18.02 7.62 15.99
C ASN A 87 -18.33 7.13 14.57
N ILE A 88 -17.62 6.13 14.06
CA ILE A 88 -18.00 5.48 12.80
C ILE A 88 -19.32 4.70 12.95
N GLN A 89 -19.93 4.29 11.83
CA GLN A 89 -21.13 3.47 11.85
C GLN A 89 -20.98 2.26 12.78
N SER A 90 -21.95 2.06 13.68
CA SER A 90 -21.88 1.06 14.75
C SER A 90 -21.47 -0.33 14.25
N LYS A 91 -22.07 -0.80 13.15
CA LYS A 91 -21.73 -2.08 12.50
C LYS A 91 -20.24 -2.21 12.13
N ASN A 92 -19.62 -1.13 11.64
CA ASN A 92 -18.23 -1.13 11.22
C ASN A 92 -17.30 -1.15 12.43
N ARG A 93 -17.64 -0.40 13.49
CA ARG A 93 -16.89 -0.38 14.74
C ARG A 93 -16.94 -1.74 15.46
N MET A 94 -18.13 -2.34 15.55
CA MET A 94 -18.31 -3.65 16.17
C MET A 94 -17.56 -4.73 15.38
N TYR A 95 -17.68 -4.72 14.05
CA TYR A 95 -16.90 -5.59 13.18
C TYR A 95 -15.38 -5.43 13.40
N PHE A 96 -14.88 -4.20 13.52
CA PHE A 96 -13.45 -3.97 13.77
C PHE A 96 -13.00 -4.64 15.08
N LEU A 97 -13.71 -4.38 16.17
CA LEU A 97 -13.38 -4.92 17.48
C LEU A 97 -13.55 -6.44 17.55
N GLU A 98 -14.58 -7.00 16.89
CA GLU A 98 -14.79 -8.45 16.80
C GLU A 98 -13.64 -9.14 16.09
N MET A 99 -13.22 -8.60 14.94
CA MET A 99 -12.14 -9.17 14.16
C MET A 99 -10.83 -9.11 14.94
N LEU A 100 -10.57 -8.01 15.65
CA LEU A 100 -9.43 -7.92 16.57
C LEU A 100 -9.56 -8.93 17.72
N GLU A 101 -10.68 -8.99 18.42
CA GLU A 101 -10.85 -9.91 19.56
C GLU A 101 -10.68 -11.38 19.14
N ASN A 102 -11.27 -11.78 18.03
CA ASN A 102 -11.35 -13.18 17.62
C ASN A 102 -10.19 -13.68 16.75
N HIS A 103 -9.27 -12.80 16.34
CA HIS A 103 -8.14 -13.25 15.54
C HIS A 103 -7.27 -14.28 16.31
N LYS A 104 -7.08 -15.47 15.73
CA LYS A 104 -6.40 -16.61 16.38
C LYS A 104 -7.03 -17.05 17.71
N ASN A 105 -8.29 -16.69 17.98
CA ASN A 105 -9.01 -17.15 19.16
C ASN A 105 -9.86 -18.38 18.80
N ARG A 106 -9.60 -19.52 19.45
CA ARG A 106 -10.41 -20.75 19.26
C ARG A 106 -11.72 -20.67 20.03
N GLU A 107 -11.75 -19.93 21.13
CA GLU A 107 -12.95 -19.66 21.92
C GLU A 107 -13.59 -18.37 21.40
N PHE A 108 -14.46 -18.52 20.39
CA PHE A 108 -15.08 -17.36 19.74
C PHE A 108 -15.87 -16.51 20.74
N VAL A 109 -15.55 -15.21 20.77
CA VAL A 109 -16.23 -14.18 21.53
C VAL A 109 -17.19 -13.45 20.60
N SER A 110 -18.49 -13.68 20.78
CA SER A 110 -19.51 -12.93 20.05
C SER A 110 -19.63 -11.52 20.62
N VAL A 111 -19.41 -10.51 19.76
CA VAL A 111 -19.63 -9.10 20.16
C VAL A 111 -21.09 -8.67 20.10
N ASP A 112 -21.96 -9.53 19.55
CA ASP A 112 -23.42 -9.36 19.59
C ASP A 112 -24.01 -9.71 20.96
N ASN A 113 -23.19 -10.23 21.89
CA ASN A 113 -23.61 -10.44 23.26
C ASN A 113 -23.94 -9.08 23.91
N PRO A 114 -25.18 -8.85 24.36
CA PRO A 114 -25.60 -7.56 24.91
C PRO A 114 -24.86 -7.17 26.19
N ASN A 115 -24.21 -8.12 26.85
CA ASN A 115 -23.39 -7.85 28.03
C ASN A 115 -22.01 -7.31 27.66
N ILE A 116 -21.50 -7.60 26.46
CA ILE A 116 -20.20 -7.10 25.99
C ILE A 116 -20.43 -5.76 25.30
N THR A 117 -19.87 -4.71 25.88
CA THR A 117 -19.97 -3.36 25.34
C THR A 117 -18.58 -2.76 25.14
N ILE A 118 -18.53 -1.65 24.41
CA ILE A 118 -17.30 -0.90 24.22
C ILE A 118 -17.04 -0.06 25.47
N GLU A 119 -15.85 -0.22 26.02
CA GLU A 119 -15.35 0.53 27.15
C GLU A 119 -14.21 1.45 26.68
N HIS A 120 -14.17 2.65 27.26
CA HIS A 120 -13.06 3.59 27.10
C HIS A 120 -12.10 3.41 28.28
N ILE A 121 -10.83 3.16 27.97
CA ILE A 121 -9.82 2.96 29.01
C ILE A 121 -9.62 4.27 29.77
N PHE A 122 -9.29 5.34 29.04
CA PHE A 122 -9.49 6.72 29.49
C PHE A 122 -10.93 7.15 29.17
N PRO A 123 -11.78 7.35 30.18
CA PRO A 123 -13.22 7.60 30.00
C PRO A 123 -13.52 8.96 29.39
N GLN A 124 -14.71 9.09 28.77
CA GLN A 124 -15.19 10.36 28.21
C GLN A 124 -15.44 11.44 29.28
N THR A 125 -15.75 11.02 30.51
CA THR A 125 -15.97 11.91 31.65
C THR A 125 -15.11 11.44 32.83
N PRO A 126 -13.78 11.67 32.79
CA PRO A 126 -12.87 11.14 33.80
C PRO A 126 -13.14 11.67 35.21
N ASP A 127 -13.15 10.76 36.19
CA ASP A 127 -13.18 11.13 37.60
C ASP A 127 -12.01 12.05 37.96
N GLU A 128 -12.18 12.93 38.96
CA GLU A 128 -11.15 13.89 39.41
C GLU A 128 -9.79 13.24 39.74
N LYS A 129 -9.81 11.96 40.14
CA LYS A 129 -8.61 11.18 40.46
C LYS A 129 -7.69 10.95 39.25
N TRP A 130 -8.17 11.08 38.01
CA TRP A 130 -7.32 11.01 36.82
C TRP A 130 -6.32 12.17 36.74
N TYR A 131 -6.71 13.36 37.18
CA TYR A 131 -5.87 14.57 37.12
C TYR A 131 -4.64 14.53 38.04
N GLY A 132 -4.60 13.60 38.99
CA GLY A 132 -3.43 13.33 39.82
C GLY A 132 -2.54 12.18 39.33
N GLN A 133 -2.95 11.43 38.29
CA GLN A 133 -2.23 10.25 37.80
C GLN A 133 -1.43 10.51 36.52
N LEU A 134 -1.77 11.57 35.78
CA LEU A 134 -1.15 11.93 34.52
C LEU A 134 -0.79 13.42 34.51
N PRO A 135 0.27 13.83 33.78
CA PRO A 135 0.53 15.24 33.50
C PRO A 135 -0.67 15.90 32.78
N PRO A 136 -0.97 17.19 33.05
CA PRO A 136 -2.08 17.89 32.40
C PRO A 136 -2.06 17.79 30.86
N GLU A 137 -0.88 17.95 30.25
CA GLU A 137 -0.71 17.84 28.79
C GLU A 137 -1.13 16.47 28.22
N GLU A 138 -0.91 15.39 28.98
CA GLU A 138 -1.36 14.06 28.55
C GLU A 138 -2.87 13.92 28.65
N ILE A 139 -3.49 14.49 29.68
CA ILE A 139 -4.94 14.47 29.87
C ILE A 139 -5.65 15.21 28.74
N ASP A 140 -5.12 16.36 28.33
CA ASP A 140 -5.62 17.12 27.19
C ASP A 140 -5.47 16.30 25.90
N ALA A 141 -4.30 15.69 25.68
CA ALA A 141 -4.08 14.81 24.53
C ALA A 141 -5.04 13.60 24.50
N PHE A 142 -5.30 12.97 25.64
CA PHE A 142 -6.28 11.89 25.74
C PHE A 142 -7.70 12.38 25.43
N SER A 143 -8.09 13.54 25.95
CA SER A 143 -9.46 14.06 25.80
C SER A 143 -9.75 14.57 24.39
N GLU A 144 -8.79 15.26 23.77
CA GLU A 144 -9.01 15.93 22.48
C GLU A 144 -8.63 15.07 21.28
N LYS A 145 -7.53 14.31 21.39
CA LYS A 145 -6.94 13.61 20.24
C LYS A 145 -7.16 12.10 20.28
N TYR A 146 -7.01 11.47 21.44
CA TYR A 146 -6.96 10.01 21.52
C TYR A 146 -8.23 9.34 22.05
N LEU A 147 -9.22 10.12 22.53
CA LEU A 147 -10.40 9.64 23.23
C LEU A 147 -11.13 8.52 22.47
N ASN A 148 -11.40 8.77 21.20
CA ASN A 148 -12.18 7.89 20.33
C ASN A 148 -11.32 6.99 19.42
N THR A 149 -10.02 6.94 19.66
CA THR A 149 -9.08 6.14 18.85
C THR A 149 -9.10 4.69 19.26
N ILE A 150 -8.75 3.79 18.34
CA ILE A 150 -8.77 2.34 18.58
C ILE A 150 -7.94 1.93 19.81
N SER A 151 -6.86 2.66 20.11
CA SER A 151 -5.99 2.38 21.25
C SER A 151 -6.67 2.66 22.59
N ASN A 152 -7.60 3.61 22.67
CA ASN A 152 -8.33 3.90 23.89
C ASN A 152 -9.61 3.07 24.06
N LEU A 153 -9.99 2.27 23.05
CA LEU A 153 -11.19 1.44 23.05
C LEU A 153 -10.85 -0.01 23.41
N THR A 154 -11.77 -0.65 24.14
CA THR A 154 -11.72 -2.09 24.42
C THR A 154 -13.13 -2.67 24.54
N LEU A 155 -13.23 -4.00 24.64
CA LEU A 155 -14.49 -4.69 24.95
C LEU A 155 -14.54 -5.04 26.44
N SER A 156 -15.70 -4.88 27.07
CA SER A 156 -15.90 -5.23 28.48
C SER A 156 -17.32 -5.72 28.75
N GLY A 157 -17.41 -6.82 29.51
CA GLY A 157 -18.65 -7.30 30.12
C GLY A 157 -19.09 -6.50 31.36
N ASN A 158 -18.16 -5.69 31.90
CA ASN A 158 -18.32 -5.00 33.18
C ASN A 158 -18.26 -3.48 33.04
N ASN A 159 -18.50 -2.96 31.83
CA ASN A 159 -18.38 -1.54 31.50
C ASN A 159 -19.09 -0.61 32.51
N GLY A 160 -20.34 -0.94 32.86
CA GLY A 160 -21.10 -0.17 33.86
C GLY A 160 -20.46 -0.15 35.26
N SER A 161 -19.69 -1.17 35.65
CA SER A 161 -18.94 -1.19 36.92
C SER A 161 -17.63 -0.43 36.85
N LEU A 162 -16.93 -0.49 35.70
CA LEU A 162 -15.65 0.19 35.45
C LEU A 162 -15.85 1.71 35.33
N SER A 163 -16.81 2.14 34.51
CA SER A 163 -17.29 3.53 34.40
C SER A 163 -16.14 4.55 34.25
N ASN A 164 -16.18 5.67 34.98
CA ASN A 164 -15.26 6.80 34.84
C ASN A 164 -14.00 6.70 35.72
N LYS A 165 -13.78 5.52 36.31
CA LYS A 165 -12.75 5.32 37.34
C LYS A 165 -11.32 5.43 36.80
N PRO A 166 -10.35 5.73 37.67
CA PRO A 166 -8.93 5.68 37.30
C PRO A 166 -8.51 4.29 36.85
N PHE A 167 -7.49 4.24 36.00
CA PHE A 167 -6.98 3.01 35.41
C PHE A 167 -6.68 1.92 36.46
N GLN A 168 -6.02 2.27 37.57
CA GLN A 168 -5.69 1.32 38.63
C GLN A 168 -6.90 0.71 39.33
N GLU A 169 -7.96 1.49 39.54
CA GLU A 169 -9.23 0.99 40.07
C GLU A 169 -9.90 0.06 39.06
N LYS A 170 -9.90 0.42 37.76
CA LYS A 170 -10.43 -0.45 36.68
C LYS A 170 -9.65 -1.74 36.55
N LYS A 171 -8.32 -1.71 36.72
CA LYS A 171 -7.44 -2.87 36.57
C LYS A 171 -7.65 -3.91 37.67
N SER A 172 -7.71 -3.48 38.93
CA SER A 172 -7.75 -4.37 40.11
C SER A 172 -9.16 -4.68 40.63
N MET A 173 -10.22 -4.12 40.03
CA MET A 173 -11.59 -4.23 40.53
C MET A 173 -12.04 -5.67 40.79
N ASN A 174 -12.47 -5.93 42.02
CA ASN A 174 -13.08 -7.20 42.42
C ASN A 174 -14.13 -6.96 43.51
N LYS A 175 -15.24 -6.32 43.15
CA LYS A 175 -16.34 -6.04 44.08
C LYS A 175 -17.20 -7.28 44.23
N ASP A 176 -17.48 -7.67 45.47
CA ASP A 176 -18.25 -8.87 45.83
C ASP A 176 -17.69 -10.19 45.26
N GLY A 177 -16.38 -10.26 44.98
CA GLY A 177 -15.78 -11.46 44.39
C GLY A 177 -16.13 -11.68 42.91
N LYS A 178 -16.66 -10.66 42.21
CA LYS A 178 -17.14 -10.76 40.82
C LYS A 178 -16.06 -10.52 39.75
N GLU A 179 -14.82 -10.30 40.15
CA GLU A 179 -13.68 -10.30 39.22
C GLU A 179 -13.86 -9.33 38.03
N GLN A 180 -14.31 -8.09 38.29
CA GLN A 180 -14.71 -7.18 37.19
C GLN A 180 -13.54 -6.55 36.44
N GLY A 181 -12.40 -6.39 37.10
CA GLY A 181 -11.29 -5.59 36.62
C GLY A 181 -10.52 -6.23 35.47
N TYR A 182 -9.67 -5.44 34.80
CA TYR A 182 -8.91 -5.92 33.65
C TYR A 182 -8.06 -7.15 33.97
N ASN A 183 -7.50 -7.26 35.19
CA ASN A 183 -6.72 -8.42 35.62
C ASN A 183 -7.46 -9.76 35.44
N TYR A 184 -8.78 -9.74 35.59
CA TYR A 184 -9.63 -10.94 35.53
C TYR A 184 -10.38 -11.11 34.21
N SER A 185 -10.21 -10.18 33.26
CA SER A 185 -10.86 -10.29 31.95
C SER A 185 -10.51 -11.63 31.28
N ARG A 186 -11.26 -12.04 30.27
CA ARG A 186 -10.86 -13.17 29.39
C ARG A 186 -10.68 -12.72 27.95
N LEU A 187 -10.93 -11.45 27.69
CA LEU A 187 -10.86 -10.85 26.37
C LEU A 187 -9.42 -10.54 26.01
N TRP A 188 -9.07 -10.85 24.76
CA TRP A 188 -7.76 -10.60 24.19
C TRP A 188 -7.45 -9.10 24.17
N LEU A 189 -8.44 -8.26 23.82
CA LEU A 189 -8.29 -6.80 23.80
C LEU A 189 -7.88 -6.23 25.18
N ASN A 190 -8.12 -6.95 26.27
CA ASN A 190 -7.74 -6.52 27.62
C ASN A 190 -6.42 -7.12 28.12
N GLN A 191 -5.77 -8.02 27.37
CA GLN A 191 -4.55 -8.71 27.82
C GLN A 191 -3.43 -7.72 28.16
N TYR A 192 -3.17 -6.76 27.27
CA TYR A 192 -2.15 -5.73 27.48
C TYR A 192 -2.43 -4.86 28.72
N LEU A 193 -3.70 -4.54 28.99
CA LEU A 193 -4.09 -3.70 30.13
C LEU A 193 -3.76 -4.35 31.49
N ARG A 194 -3.59 -5.67 31.54
CA ARG A 194 -3.16 -6.38 32.76
C ARG A 194 -1.68 -6.21 33.05
N GLN A 195 -0.88 -6.01 32.00
CA GLN A 195 0.57 -6.02 32.07
C GLN A 195 1.16 -4.66 32.47
N ILE A 196 0.40 -3.58 32.28
CA ILE A 196 0.87 -2.21 32.50
C ILE A 196 0.37 -1.62 33.81
N ASP A 197 1.16 -0.73 34.42
CA ASP A 197 0.82 -0.12 35.71
C ASP A 197 0.28 1.32 35.59
N SER A 198 0.32 1.91 34.41
CA SER A 198 -0.29 3.22 34.18
C SER A 198 -0.80 3.32 32.74
N TRP A 199 -1.85 4.11 32.56
CA TRP A 199 -2.41 4.41 31.24
C TRP A 199 -1.97 5.81 30.81
N ASN A 200 -0.71 5.92 30.39
CA ASN A 200 -0.10 7.15 29.88
C ASN A 200 0.07 7.10 28.34
N LEU A 201 0.57 8.17 27.73
CA LEU A 201 0.76 8.24 26.28
C LEU A 201 1.71 7.17 25.74
N GLU A 202 2.74 6.78 26.50
CA GLU A 202 3.65 5.69 26.13
C GLU A 202 2.92 4.35 26.07
N ALA A 203 2.09 4.05 27.07
CA ALA A 203 1.28 2.85 27.13
C ALA A 203 0.25 2.81 25.99
N LEU A 204 -0.35 3.96 25.64
CA LEU A 204 -1.26 4.09 24.50
C LEU A 204 -0.54 3.79 23.17
N LYS A 205 0.64 4.38 22.94
CA LYS A 205 1.45 4.14 21.73
C LYS A 205 1.89 2.68 21.61
N THR A 206 2.24 2.06 22.74
CA THR A 206 2.61 0.64 22.77
C THR A 206 1.41 -0.25 22.46
N ARG A 207 0.24 0.03 23.05
CA ARG A 207 -1.01 -0.66 22.69
C ARG A 207 -1.34 -0.50 21.22
N TYR A 208 -1.18 0.71 20.67
CA TYR A 208 -1.42 0.97 19.25
C TYR A 208 -0.62 0.01 18.36
N LYS A 209 0.69 -0.15 18.62
CA LYS A 209 1.54 -1.06 17.87
C LYS A 209 1.02 -2.51 17.92
N LEU A 210 0.60 -2.99 19.09
CA LEU A 210 0.01 -4.33 19.23
C LEU A 210 -1.27 -4.50 18.41
N LEU A 211 -2.13 -3.48 18.42
CA LEU A 211 -3.38 -3.48 17.64
C LEU A 211 -3.11 -3.37 16.14
N LEU A 212 -2.11 -2.59 15.74
CA LEU A 212 -1.70 -2.39 14.35
C LEU A 212 -1.07 -3.65 13.76
N GLU A 213 -0.20 -4.35 14.51
CA GLU A 213 0.34 -5.65 14.11
C GLU A 213 -0.78 -6.65 13.86
N ARG A 214 -1.77 -6.69 14.76
CA ARG A 214 -2.93 -7.56 14.60
C ARG A 214 -3.84 -7.13 13.45
N PHE A 215 -4.00 -5.83 13.21
CA PHE A 215 -4.70 -5.31 12.04
C PHE A 215 -4.06 -5.84 10.76
N PHE A 216 -2.72 -5.81 10.63
CA PHE A 216 -2.04 -6.30 9.44
C PHE A 216 -2.16 -7.81 9.23
N GLN A 217 -2.33 -8.58 10.31
CA GLN A 217 -2.61 -10.03 10.24
C GLN A 217 -4.04 -10.35 9.82
N ILE A 218 -5.00 -9.46 10.07
CA ILE A 218 -6.41 -9.65 9.69
C ILE A 218 -6.66 -9.14 8.27
N TRP A 219 -6.23 -7.90 8.00
CA TRP A 219 -6.41 -7.22 6.72
C TRP A 219 -5.04 -7.08 6.06
N THR A 220 -4.56 -8.16 5.47
CA THR A 220 -3.22 -8.23 4.86
C THR A 220 -3.16 -7.45 3.55
N TYR A 221 -2.03 -6.78 3.29
CA TYR A 221 -1.75 -6.19 1.98
C TYR A 221 -1.23 -7.29 1.05
N PRO A 222 -1.69 -7.38 -0.20
CA PRO A 222 -1.24 -8.42 -1.09
C PRO A 222 0.20 -8.20 -1.49
N GLU A 223 0.95 -9.28 -1.39
CA GLU A 223 2.38 -9.30 -1.49
C GLU A 223 2.82 -9.45 -2.95
N VAL A 224 2.64 -8.36 -3.71
CA VAL A 224 2.76 -8.43 -5.16
C VAL A 224 3.90 -7.64 -5.79
N ASP A 225 4.80 -8.37 -6.46
CA ASP A 225 5.87 -7.90 -7.34
C ASP A 225 5.29 -7.37 -8.66
N VAL A 226 5.50 -6.07 -8.91
CA VAL A 226 5.10 -5.38 -10.12
C VAL A 226 6.43 -4.98 -10.79
N ASP A 227 6.97 -5.81 -11.68
CA ASP A 227 8.32 -5.61 -12.26
C ASP A 227 8.43 -4.39 -13.19
N GLU A 228 9.53 -3.66 -12.96
CA GLU A 228 10.37 -2.73 -13.77
C GLU A 228 9.85 -1.32 -14.18
N GLU A 229 10.58 -0.33 -13.67
CA GLU A 229 10.68 1.09 -14.08
C GLU A 229 9.41 1.94 -14.12
N PHE A 230 8.83 2.19 -12.95
CA PHE A 230 8.37 3.56 -12.68
C PHE A 230 9.06 3.99 -11.40
N ASP A 231 10.20 4.66 -11.59
CA ASP A 231 10.75 5.55 -10.59
C ASP A 231 9.71 6.67 -10.35
N THR A 232 8.66 6.35 -9.61
CA THR A 232 7.67 7.32 -9.11
C THR A 232 8.27 8.16 -7.98
N SER A 233 9.52 7.95 -7.59
CA SER A 233 10.24 8.89 -6.72
C SER A 233 10.63 10.16 -7.47
N SER A 234 10.70 10.14 -8.81
CA SER A 234 11.05 11.31 -9.63
C SER A 234 9.94 11.78 -10.58
N GLU A 235 8.78 11.12 -10.60
CA GLU A 235 7.56 11.61 -11.24
C GLU A 235 6.76 12.48 -10.28
N PHE A 236 6.62 13.76 -10.59
CA PHE A 236 5.88 14.69 -9.76
C PHE A 236 4.56 15.08 -10.43
N PRO A 237 3.41 15.04 -9.73
CA PRO A 237 2.23 15.77 -10.16
C PRO A 237 2.60 17.22 -10.39
N ILE A 238 2.15 17.82 -11.49
CA ILE A 238 2.57 19.19 -11.88
C ILE A 238 2.33 20.19 -10.75
N GLY A 239 1.30 19.99 -9.92
CA GLY A 239 1.04 20.81 -8.72
C GLY A 239 2.24 20.83 -7.77
N ASN A 240 2.78 19.65 -7.46
CA ASN A 240 3.88 19.43 -6.51
C ASN A 240 5.27 19.38 -7.17
N ALA A 241 5.33 19.45 -8.50
CA ALA A 241 6.58 19.37 -9.24
C ALA A 241 7.47 20.61 -9.02
N PRO A 242 8.79 20.42 -8.81
CA PRO A 242 9.74 21.53 -8.73
C PRO A 242 9.77 22.30 -10.06
N GLU A 243 10.12 23.58 -10.00
CA GLU A 243 10.27 24.38 -11.22
C GLU A 243 11.34 23.80 -12.15
N PRO A 244 11.17 23.89 -13.49
CA PRO A 244 12.08 23.26 -14.46
C PRO A 244 13.45 23.97 -14.59
N ARG A 245 13.76 24.95 -13.73
CA ARG A 245 15.01 25.71 -13.80
C ARG A 245 16.20 24.79 -13.54
N ASN A 246 17.14 24.75 -14.49
CA ASN A 246 18.32 23.86 -14.46
C ASN A 246 17.97 22.36 -14.37
N ARG A 247 16.77 21.96 -14.81
CA ARG A 247 16.35 20.55 -14.87
C ARG A 247 15.96 20.22 -16.29
N LYS A 248 16.51 19.16 -16.87
CA LYS A 248 16.06 18.68 -18.18
C LYS A 248 14.80 17.84 -18.04
N LEU A 249 13.74 18.08 -18.82
CA LEU A 249 12.56 17.20 -18.84
C LEU A 249 12.95 15.88 -19.53
N GLU A 250 12.53 14.74 -18.99
CA GLU A 250 12.76 13.43 -19.61
C GLU A 250 11.51 12.94 -20.35
N TYR A 251 10.36 12.98 -19.66
CA TYR A 251 9.05 12.72 -20.22
C TYR A 251 7.96 13.31 -19.34
N PHE A 252 6.73 13.32 -19.84
CA PHE A 252 5.54 13.62 -19.04
C PHE A 252 4.44 12.60 -19.32
N ILE A 253 3.52 12.45 -18.36
CA ILE A 253 2.32 11.64 -18.48
C ILE A 253 1.14 12.60 -18.36
N PHE A 254 0.27 12.62 -19.37
CA PHE A 254 -0.99 13.36 -19.30
C PHE A 254 -2.14 12.39 -19.48
N ARG A 255 -3.03 12.27 -18.48
CA ARG A 255 -4.22 11.40 -18.50
C ARG A 255 -3.91 9.95 -18.90
N ASP A 256 -2.96 9.37 -18.18
CA ASP A 256 -2.49 7.99 -18.37
C ASP A 256 -1.74 7.73 -19.70
N GLU A 257 -1.51 8.76 -20.54
CA GLU A 257 -0.68 8.66 -21.75
C GLU A 257 0.74 9.18 -21.48
N LYS A 258 1.74 8.30 -21.62
CA LYS A 258 3.16 8.65 -21.48
C LYS A 258 3.71 9.19 -22.80
N ILE A 259 4.21 10.43 -22.77
CA ILE A 259 4.74 11.15 -23.93
C ILE A 259 6.23 11.40 -23.71
N ILE A 260 7.05 10.81 -24.58
CA ILE A 260 8.52 10.90 -24.54
C ILE A 260 8.95 12.18 -25.26
N GLU A 261 8.93 13.30 -24.54
CA GLU A 261 9.39 14.60 -25.02
C GLU A 261 10.21 15.29 -23.93
N ASP A 262 11.38 15.81 -24.31
CA ASP A 262 12.35 16.40 -23.39
C ASP A 262 12.29 17.94 -23.33
N GLU A 263 11.30 18.53 -24.00
CA GLU A 263 11.09 19.98 -24.06
C GLU A 263 9.80 20.40 -23.32
N VAL A 264 9.95 21.25 -22.30
CA VAL A 264 8.81 21.86 -21.57
C VAL A 264 7.86 22.60 -22.51
N SER A 265 8.37 23.19 -23.60
CA SER A 265 7.54 23.86 -24.61
C SER A 265 6.59 22.88 -25.31
N LYS A 266 7.05 21.68 -25.67
CA LYS A 266 6.20 20.67 -26.32
C LYS A 266 5.15 20.11 -25.38
N MET A 267 5.52 19.87 -24.11
CA MET A 267 4.56 19.54 -23.06
C MET A 267 3.46 20.60 -22.93
N TYR A 268 3.85 21.87 -22.87
CA TYR A 268 2.93 23.01 -22.80
C TYR A 268 1.92 23.02 -23.95
N TYR A 269 2.38 22.83 -25.19
CA TYR A 269 1.51 22.80 -26.36
C TYR A 269 0.61 21.57 -26.38
N HIS A 270 1.13 20.41 -26.02
CA HIS A 270 0.37 19.16 -26.01
C HIS A 270 -0.80 19.23 -25.03
N VAL A 271 -0.54 19.64 -23.79
CA VAL A 271 -1.57 19.71 -22.73
C VAL A 271 -2.64 20.74 -23.09
N ILE A 272 -2.27 21.94 -23.54
CA ILE A 272 -3.24 22.97 -23.93
C ILE A 272 -4.09 22.52 -25.12
N LYS A 273 -3.46 21.90 -26.13
CA LYS A 273 -4.19 21.39 -27.29
C LYS A 273 -5.19 20.30 -26.89
N SER A 274 -4.77 19.34 -26.07
CA SER A 274 -5.65 18.27 -25.59
C SER A 274 -6.83 18.81 -24.79
N LEU A 275 -6.61 19.75 -23.87
CA LEU A 275 -7.69 20.42 -23.13
C LEU A 275 -8.62 21.23 -24.04
N PHE A 276 -8.07 21.91 -25.06
CA PHE A 276 -8.84 22.69 -26.01
C PHE A 276 -9.72 21.81 -26.89
N ASP A 277 -9.19 20.69 -27.41
CA ASP A 277 -9.93 19.78 -28.28
C ASP A 277 -11.13 19.13 -27.56
N GLU A 278 -11.02 18.89 -26.25
CA GLU A 278 -12.10 18.33 -25.45
C GLU A 278 -13.19 19.34 -25.09
N ASN A 279 -12.81 20.55 -24.72
CA ASN A 279 -13.77 21.59 -24.36
C ASN A 279 -13.34 22.97 -24.87
N PRO A 280 -13.53 23.26 -26.17
CA PRO A 280 -13.19 24.57 -26.74
C PRO A 280 -13.92 25.73 -26.06
N SER A 281 -15.13 25.47 -25.55
CA SER A 281 -15.97 26.51 -24.94
C SER A 281 -15.40 27.04 -23.62
N ALA A 282 -14.71 26.20 -22.83
CA ALA A 282 -14.08 26.60 -21.57
C ALA A 282 -12.97 27.65 -21.79
N PHE A 283 -12.29 27.60 -22.94
CA PHE A 283 -11.26 28.54 -23.32
C PHE A 283 -11.79 29.91 -23.76
N ASN A 284 -13.11 30.09 -23.83
CA ASN A 284 -13.70 31.40 -24.14
C ASN A 284 -13.72 32.37 -22.95
N HIS A 285 -13.45 31.89 -21.73
CA HIS A 285 -13.41 32.72 -20.53
C HIS A 285 -12.21 33.67 -20.56
N ASP A 286 -12.43 34.97 -20.30
CA ASP A 286 -11.39 36.01 -20.44
C ASP A 286 -10.14 35.74 -19.59
N GLU A 287 -10.32 35.13 -18.42
CA GLU A 287 -9.22 34.73 -17.55
C GLU A 287 -8.31 33.66 -18.17
N ILE A 288 -8.89 32.67 -18.87
CA ILE A 288 -8.13 31.59 -19.53
C ILE A 288 -7.48 32.15 -20.81
N LYS A 289 -8.21 32.97 -21.58
CA LYS A 289 -7.67 33.67 -22.75
C LYS A 289 -6.46 34.51 -22.40
N SER A 290 -6.53 35.28 -21.33
CA SER A 290 -5.42 36.11 -20.85
C SER A 290 -4.25 35.26 -20.34
N LEU A 291 -4.54 34.16 -19.61
CA LEU A 291 -3.51 33.27 -19.05
C LEU A 291 -2.62 32.65 -20.12
N ILE A 292 -3.21 32.11 -21.19
CA ILE A 292 -2.46 31.43 -22.26
C ILE A 292 -2.22 32.33 -23.49
N GLN A 293 -2.73 33.57 -23.46
CA GLN A 293 -2.68 34.53 -24.57
C GLN A 293 -3.27 33.95 -25.86
N LEU A 294 -4.50 33.44 -25.75
CA LEU A 294 -5.25 32.87 -26.86
C LEU A 294 -5.75 33.98 -27.80
N THR A 295 -5.43 33.88 -29.09
CA THR A 295 -5.90 34.81 -30.14
C THR A 295 -6.36 34.03 -31.38
N THR A 296 -7.27 34.63 -32.15
CA THR A 296 -7.68 34.14 -33.48
C THR A 296 -6.84 34.76 -34.61
N ASN A 297 -6.01 35.77 -34.29
CA ASN A 297 -5.17 36.50 -35.23
C ASN A 297 -3.70 36.27 -34.92
N ALA A 298 -3.01 35.51 -35.78
CA ALA A 298 -1.60 35.17 -35.60
C ALA A 298 -0.67 36.40 -35.50
N ALA A 299 -1.05 37.55 -36.07
CA ALA A 299 -0.25 38.77 -36.03
C ALA A 299 -0.23 39.47 -34.65
N GLU A 300 -1.12 39.09 -33.73
CA GLU A 300 -1.16 39.65 -32.36
C GLU A 300 -0.14 39.00 -31.42
N ALA A 301 0.38 37.83 -31.78
CA ALA A 301 1.39 37.13 -31.01
C ALA A 301 2.79 37.41 -31.57
N ARG A 302 3.80 37.50 -30.69
CA ARG A 302 5.21 37.65 -31.09
C ARG A 302 5.73 36.38 -31.75
N SER A 303 5.29 35.21 -31.28
CA SER A 303 5.55 33.93 -31.92
C SER A 303 4.32 33.02 -31.79
N PRO A 304 3.41 33.03 -32.78
CA PRO A 304 2.16 32.28 -32.71
C PRO A 304 2.41 30.76 -32.84
N TYR A 305 1.85 29.97 -31.90
CA TYR A 305 1.73 28.53 -32.04
C TYR A 305 0.27 28.15 -32.31
N GLN A 306 0.04 27.44 -33.41
CA GLN A 306 -1.31 27.06 -33.83
C GLN A 306 -1.78 25.82 -33.05
N ILE A 307 -2.85 25.96 -32.26
CA ILE A 307 -3.46 24.83 -31.52
C ILE A 307 -4.67 24.24 -32.26
N SER A 308 -5.35 25.05 -33.08
CA SER A 308 -6.53 24.69 -33.88
C SER A 308 -6.56 25.56 -35.15
N PRO A 309 -7.27 25.19 -36.24
CA PRO A 309 -7.25 25.95 -37.50
C PRO A 309 -7.50 27.47 -37.35
N SER A 310 -8.27 27.89 -36.34
CA SER A 310 -8.63 29.29 -36.10
C SER A 310 -8.04 29.89 -34.82
N TYR A 311 -7.22 29.16 -34.05
CA TYR A 311 -6.73 29.60 -32.75
C TYR A 311 -5.22 29.41 -32.58
N TYR A 312 -4.60 30.44 -32.01
CA TYR A 312 -3.17 30.54 -31.76
C TYR A 312 -2.91 30.94 -30.31
N ILE A 313 -1.79 30.50 -29.76
CA ILE A 313 -1.28 30.92 -28.45
C ILE A 313 0.13 31.50 -28.58
N GLU A 314 0.52 32.40 -27.67
CA GLU A 314 1.89 32.91 -27.61
C GLU A 314 2.87 31.80 -27.19
N SER A 315 3.91 31.62 -27.98
CA SER A 315 4.92 30.58 -27.79
C SER A 315 6.26 31.13 -27.25
N ASN A 316 6.51 32.44 -27.42
CA ASN A 316 7.70 33.15 -26.97
C ASN A 316 7.63 33.52 -25.48
N ILE A 317 7.56 32.48 -24.64
CA ILE A 317 7.53 32.54 -23.18
C ILE A 317 8.55 31.56 -22.60
N ASP A 318 9.20 31.90 -21.48
CA ASP A 318 10.20 31.04 -20.86
C ASP A 318 9.59 29.77 -20.23
N SER A 319 10.41 28.73 -20.04
CA SER A 319 9.96 27.43 -19.54
C SER A 319 9.33 27.48 -18.15
N ASN A 320 9.80 28.35 -17.25
CA ASN A 320 9.19 28.49 -15.92
C ASN A 320 7.81 29.14 -16.02
N THR A 321 7.67 30.17 -16.86
CA THR A 321 6.37 30.78 -17.13
C THR A 321 5.39 29.79 -17.77
N LYS A 322 5.83 28.98 -18.74
CA LYS A 322 5.03 27.89 -19.32
C LYS A 322 4.55 26.90 -18.25
N PHE A 323 5.47 26.45 -17.40
CA PHE A 323 5.18 25.49 -16.32
C PHE A 323 4.18 26.06 -15.30
N ARG A 324 4.37 27.30 -14.86
CA ARG A 324 3.44 27.99 -13.94
C ARG A 324 2.06 28.20 -14.56
N ARG A 325 1.99 28.57 -15.84
CA ARG A 325 0.70 28.71 -16.56
C ARG A 325 -0.04 27.37 -16.64
N LEU A 326 0.66 26.26 -16.86
CA LEU A 326 0.05 24.92 -16.83
C LEU A 326 -0.51 24.57 -15.45
N LYS A 327 0.23 24.84 -14.36
CA LYS A 327 -0.29 24.61 -13.00
C LYS A 327 -1.62 25.34 -12.81
N VAL A 328 -1.65 26.65 -13.07
CA VAL A 328 -2.86 27.47 -12.92
C VAL A 328 -3.98 27.01 -13.84
N LEU A 329 -3.66 26.63 -15.09
CA LEU A 329 -4.65 26.14 -16.03
C LEU A 329 -5.26 24.82 -15.54
N LEU A 330 -4.45 23.83 -15.17
CA LEU A 330 -4.93 22.53 -14.71
C LEU A 330 -5.71 22.62 -13.40
N THR A 331 -5.36 23.55 -12.50
CA THR A 331 -6.18 23.86 -11.31
C THR A 331 -7.58 24.33 -11.68
N LYS A 332 -7.70 25.18 -12.71
CA LYS A 332 -9.02 25.65 -13.16
C LYS A 332 -9.87 24.56 -13.81
N PHE A 333 -9.23 23.51 -14.33
CA PHE A 333 -9.89 22.36 -14.93
C PHE A 333 -9.99 21.16 -13.96
N ASP A 334 -9.59 21.34 -12.69
CA ASP A 334 -9.61 20.31 -11.62
C ASP A 334 -8.84 19.03 -12.01
N CYS A 335 -7.68 19.20 -12.65
CA CYS A 335 -6.90 18.09 -13.21
C CYS A 335 -5.37 18.25 -13.00
N GLU A 336 -4.91 18.84 -11.90
CA GLU A 336 -3.46 18.98 -11.63
C GLU A 336 -2.77 17.62 -11.44
N GLU A 337 -3.51 16.62 -10.96
CA GLU A 337 -3.00 15.27 -10.75
C GLU A 337 -2.93 14.45 -12.06
N ASP A 338 -3.56 14.94 -13.14
CA ASP A 338 -3.58 14.27 -14.44
C ASP A 338 -2.29 14.49 -15.24
N LEU A 339 -1.44 15.46 -14.84
CA LEU A 339 -0.15 15.73 -15.45
C LEU A 339 0.99 15.37 -14.49
N LEU A 340 1.73 14.30 -14.80
CA LEU A 340 2.95 13.91 -14.10
C LEU A 340 4.17 14.30 -14.96
N VAL A 341 5.22 14.82 -14.35
CA VAL A 341 6.47 15.17 -15.03
C VAL A 341 7.65 14.44 -14.42
N LYS A 342 8.56 13.94 -15.25
CA LYS A 342 9.86 13.40 -14.84
C LYS A 342 10.98 14.27 -15.39
N PHE A 343 11.87 14.73 -14.52
CA PHE A 343 13.11 15.40 -14.92
C PHE A 343 14.27 14.39 -14.98
N ALA A 344 15.21 14.63 -15.89
CA ALA A 344 16.46 13.88 -15.98
C ALA A 344 17.31 14.12 -14.73
N ASP A 345 18.01 13.08 -14.31
CA ASP A 345 18.79 13.04 -13.08
C ASP A 345 20.13 13.76 -13.31
N ASP A 346 20.15 15.08 -13.15
CA ASP A 346 21.32 15.93 -13.45
C ASP A 346 22.35 15.98 -12.30
N GLY A 347 22.41 14.95 -11.44
CA GLY A 347 23.46 14.79 -10.42
C GLY A 347 23.38 15.75 -9.23
N PHE A 348 22.21 16.30 -8.92
CA PHE A 348 21.99 16.90 -7.61
C PHE A 348 21.80 15.78 -6.57
N GLU A 349 22.79 15.60 -5.69
CA GLU A 349 22.71 14.67 -4.56
C GLU A 349 21.57 15.09 -3.61
N GLU A 350 20.48 14.31 -3.61
CA GLU A 350 19.60 14.20 -2.44
C GLU A 350 20.29 13.26 -1.43
N GLU A 351 20.34 13.64 -0.15
CA GLU A 351 20.98 12.85 0.92
C GLU A 351 20.53 11.39 0.89
N SER A 352 21.48 10.47 0.70
CA SER A 352 21.25 9.04 0.50
C SER A 352 20.99 8.29 1.81
N GLU A 353 19.88 7.56 1.93
CA GLU A 353 19.79 6.42 2.87
C GLU A 353 20.36 5.14 2.20
N GLU A 354 21.21 4.38 2.90
CA GLU A 354 21.78 3.13 2.37
C GLU A 354 20.74 2.00 2.25
N LEU A 355 20.69 1.35 1.08
CA LEU A 355 19.79 0.24 0.78
C LEU A 355 20.39 -1.10 1.20
N SER A 356 19.97 -1.60 2.36
CA SER A 356 20.50 -2.80 3.02
C SER A 356 19.46 -3.91 3.25
N ALA A 357 19.88 -5.04 3.84
CA ALA A 357 18.98 -6.09 4.29
C ALA A 357 17.95 -5.57 5.31
N ASP A 358 18.33 -4.65 6.19
CA ASP A 358 17.45 -4.06 7.21
C ASP A 358 16.42 -3.12 6.60
N TYR A 359 16.75 -2.47 5.48
CA TYR A 359 15.76 -1.76 4.69
C TYR A 359 14.70 -2.75 4.16
N TRP A 360 15.12 -3.87 3.58
CA TRP A 360 14.19 -4.88 3.07
C TRP A 360 13.47 -5.64 4.18
N LEU A 361 14.09 -5.84 5.34
CA LEU A 361 13.45 -6.42 6.51
C LEU A 361 12.32 -5.53 7.02
N ARG A 362 12.54 -4.21 7.08
CA ARG A 362 11.49 -3.24 7.43
C ARG A 362 10.40 -3.17 6.37
N ARG A 363 10.75 -3.32 5.09
CA ARG A 363 9.81 -3.22 3.96
C ARG A 363 9.01 -4.49 3.71
N SER A 364 9.62 -5.67 3.84
CA SER A 364 9.11 -6.97 3.43
C SER A 364 9.00 -7.99 4.55
N GLY A 365 9.35 -7.63 5.79
CA GLY A 365 9.12 -8.44 6.98
C GLY A 365 10.08 -9.63 7.16
N PRO A 366 10.15 -10.19 8.39
CA PRO A 366 11.11 -11.22 8.74
C PRO A 366 10.83 -12.60 8.12
N GLU A 367 9.57 -12.98 7.93
CA GLU A 367 9.22 -14.30 7.37
C GLU A 367 9.47 -14.35 5.85
N GLY A 368 9.10 -13.30 5.12
CA GLY A 368 9.52 -13.08 3.74
C GLY A 368 11.03 -13.13 3.54
N MET A 369 11.74 -12.39 4.39
CA MET A 369 13.19 -12.42 4.40
C MET A 369 13.74 -13.78 4.84
N ALA A 370 13.07 -14.54 5.70
CA ALA A 370 13.47 -15.89 6.08
C ALA A 370 13.32 -16.88 4.92
N ILE A 371 12.24 -16.76 4.13
CA ILE A 371 12.07 -17.55 2.90
C ILE A 371 13.13 -17.16 1.88
N VAL A 372 13.45 -15.86 1.70
CA VAL A 372 14.58 -15.43 0.85
C VAL A 372 15.89 -16.01 1.36
N ASN A 373 16.10 -16.01 2.68
CA ASN A 373 17.31 -16.54 3.28
C ASN A 373 17.42 -18.06 3.13
N GLN A 374 16.32 -18.82 3.23
CA GLN A 374 16.33 -20.27 3.00
C GLN A 374 16.38 -20.63 1.51
N CYS A 375 15.75 -19.84 0.63
CA CYS A 375 15.98 -19.94 -0.81
C CYS A 375 17.45 -19.65 -1.14
N ALA A 376 18.06 -18.67 -0.46
CA ALA A 376 19.48 -18.38 -0.59
C ALA A 376 20.35 -19.50 -0.01
N GLU A 377 19.91 -20.23 1.01
CA GLU A 377 20.58 -21.44 1.49
C GLU A 377 20.50 -22.57 0.46
N LEU A 378 19.32 -22.86 -0.11
CA LEU A 378 19.18 -23.83 -1.21
C LEU A 378 19.99 -23.44 -2.46
N LEU A 379 20.07 -22.13 -2.79
CA LEU A 379 20.97 -21.63 -3.83
C LEU A 379 22.43 -21.84 -3.46
N ARG A 380 22.81 -21.63 -2.19
CA ARG A 380 24.17 -21.87 -1.71
C ARG A 380 24.54 -23.35 -1.63
N GLU A 381 23.57 -24.26 -1.58
CA GLU A 381 23.80 -25.69 -1.78
C GLU A 381 24.19 -26.02 -3.24
N ILE A 382 23.77 -25.20 -4.21
CA ILE A 382 24.20 -25.29 -5.61
C ILE A 382 25.60 -24.68 -5.81
N ASP A 383 25.84 -23.48 -5.26
CA ASP A 383 27.16 -22.83 -5.23
C ASP A 383 27.33 -21.97 -3.96
N LYS A 384 28.28 -22.36 -3.11
CA LYS A 384 28.54 -21.72 -1.81
C LYS A 384 28.96 -20.26 -1.91
N SER A 385 29.44 -19.81 -3.08
CA SER A 385 29.88 -18.44 -3.32
C SER A 385 28.74 -17.46 -3.65
N ILE A 386 27.49 -17.95 -3.71
CA ILE A 386 26.31 -17.12 -3.97
C ILE A 386 25.98 -16.23 -2.76
N MET A 387 25.85 -14.92 -2.99
CA MET A 387 25.31 -13.98 -1.98
C MET A 387 24.17 -13.11 -2.53
N LEU A 388 23.39 -12.54 -1.62
CA LEU A 388 22.28 -11.64 -1.94
C LEU A 388 22.78 -10.20 -2.12
N THR A 389 22.14 -9.48 -3.03
CA THR A 389 22.41 -8.05 -3.28
C THR A 389 21.11 -7.26 -3.20
N TYR A 390 21.09 -6.14 -2.46
CA TYR A 390 19.87 -5.39 -2.17
C TYR A 390 19.77 -4.14 -3.05
N LYS A 391 18.62 -3.96 -3.73
CA LYS A 391 18.33 -2.80 -4.59
C LYS A 391 16.93 -2.25 -4.26
N VAL A 392 16.60 -1.03 -4.70
CA VAL A 392 15.21 -0.56 -4.61
C VAL A 392 14.35 -1.42 -5.54
N GLY A 393 13.29 -2.03 -5.00
CA GLY A 393 12.34 -2.85 -5.77
C GLY A 393 12.55 -4.37 -5.76
N TYR A 394 13.79 -4.88 -5.65
CA TYR A 394 14.08 -6.32 -5.57
C TYR A 394 15.39 -6.66 -4.83
N ILE A 395 15.56 -7.95 -4.51
CA ILE A 395 16.81 -8.57 -4.04
C ILE A 395 17.35 -9.50 -5.11
N GLY A 396 18.57 -9.23 -5.56
CA GLY A 396 19.28 -10.04 -6.55
C GLY A 396 20.29 -10.99 -5.92
N VAL A 397 21.02 -11.72 -6.78
CA VAL A 397 22.11 -12.62 -6.38
C VAL A 397 23.40 -12.28 -7.12
N ASN A 398 24.53 -12.41 -6.42
CA ASN A 398 25.87 -12.37 -6.98
C ASN A 398 26.54 -13.74 -6.80
N VAL A 399 27.56 -14.03 -7.61
CA VAL A 399 28.35 -15.27 -7.54
C VAL A 399 29.81 -14.87 -7.52
N SER A 400 30.57 -15.26 -6.50
CA SER A 400 32.00 -14.91 -6.38
C SER A 400 32.32 -13.42 -6.59
N GLY A 401 31.46 -12.54 -6.06
CA GLY A 401 31.63 -11.08 -6.11
C GLY A 401 31.08 -10.37 -7.36
N LYS A 402 30.49 -11.08 -8.33
CA LYS A 402 29.89 -10.48 -9.54
C LYS A 402 28.36 -10.63 -9.56
N PRO A 403 27.57 -9.57 -9.84
CA PRO A 403 26.12 -9.68 -9.91
C PRO A 403 25.69 -10.63 -11.04
N ARG A 404 24.88 -11.63 -10.72
CA ARG A 404 24.37 -12.65 -11.65
C ARG A 404 22.94 -13.00 -11.29
N ASN A 405 22.04 -12.08 -11.58
CA ASN A 405 20.62 -12.15 -11.21
C ASN A 405 19.81 -13.14 -12.07
N PHE A 406 20.25 -14.38 -12.25
CA PHE A 406 19.47 -15.43 -12.93
C PHE A 406 18.19 -15.78 -12.16
N VAL A 407 18.21 -15.54 -10.85
CA VAL A 407 17.05 -15.50 -9.97
C VAL A 407 16.94 -14.10 -9.39
N LEU A 408 15.73 -13.55 -9.36
CA LEU A 408 15.41 -12.34 -8.62
C LEU A 408 14.35 -12.67 -7.58
N PHE A 409 14.55 -12.11 -6.39
CA PHE A 409 13.62 -12.24 -5.28
C PHE A 409 12.97 -10.89 -5.03
N ASN A 410 11.65 -10.84 -5.09
CA ASN A 410 10.92 -9.74 -4.48
C ASN A 410 10.24 -10.28 -3.22
N PRO A 411 10.94 -10.18 -2.07
CA PRO A 411 10.38 -10.63 -0.80
C PRO A 411 9.20 -9.79 -0.42
N ARG A 412 8.27 -10.46 0.23
CA ARG A 412 7.07 -9.89 0.80
C ARG A 412 6.81 -10.61 2.12
N SER A 413 5.96 -10.06 3.00
CA SER A 413 5.84 -10.50 4.40
C SER A 413 5.71 -12.02 4.63
N GLU A 414 5.05 -12.78 3.78
CA GLU A 414 4.74 -14.20 3.97
C GLU A 414 5.19 -15.11 2.80
N PHE A 415 5.54 -14.54 1.66
CA PHE A 415 6.10 -15.31 0.55
C PHE A 415 7.08 -14.52 -0.29
N VAL A 416 7.79 -15.24 -1.14
CA VAL A 416 8.75 -14.62 -2.04
C VAL A 416 8.32 -14.85 -3.46
N ARG A 417 8.25 -13.75 -4.22
CA ARG A 417 8.11 -13.85 -5.67
C ARG A 417 9.48 -14.04 -6.28
N VAL A 418 9.55 -15.04 -7.13
CA VAL A 418 10.78 -15.45 -7.78
C VAL A 418 10.62 -15.26 -9.27
N ASN A 419 11.46 -14.39 -9.83
CA ASN A 419 11.54 -14.17 -11.26
C ASN A 419 12.84 -14.80 -11.76
N ILE A 420 12.70 -15.97 -12.39
CA ILE A 420 13.82 -16.82 -12.76
C ILE A 420 13.95 -16.94 -14.27
N LYS A 421 15.17 -17.03 -14.77
CA LYS A 421 15.43 -17.41 -16.15
C LYS A 421 15.93 -18.84 -16.19
N VAL A 422 15.23 -19.71 -16.91
CA VAL A 422 15.54 -21.14 -17.04
C VAL A 422 15.51 -21.55 -18.50
N SER A 423 16.13 -22.69 -18.80
CA SER A 423 16.01 -23.32 -20.11
C SER A 423 14.65 -24.00 -20.28
N ASN A 424 14.06 -23.89 -21.47
CA ASN A 424 12.80 -24.57 -21.85
C ASN A 424 11.63 -24.28 -20.89
N GLY A 425 11.25 -23.00 -20.80
CA GLY A 425 10.34 -22.50 -19.78
C GLY A 425 8.96 -23.17 -19.74
N ASP A 426 8.38 -23.53 -20.89
CA ASP A 426 7.03 -24.12 -20.96
C ASP A 426 6.95 -25.48 -20.23
N ASP A 427 8.03 -26.26 -20.26
CA ASP A 427 8.12 -27.57 -19.61
C ASP A 427 8.17 -27.42 -18.07
N TRP A 428 8.87 -26.38 -17.61
CA TRP A 428 8.91 -26.02 -16.19
C TRP A 428 7.57 -25.50 -15.70
N ILE A 429 6.83 -24.75 -16.52
CA ILE A 429 5.46 -24.33 -16.20
C ILE A 429 4.57 -25.55 -15.96
N GLU A 430 4.64 -26.57 -16.81
CA GLU A 430 3.87 -27.81 -16.63
C GLU A 430 4.26 -28.57 -15.35
N LYS A 431 5.56 -28.68 -15.06
CA LYS A 431 6.04 -29.35 -13.84
C LYS A 431 5.64 -28.59 -12.58
N MET A 432 5.71 -27.26 -12.61
CA MET A 432 5.23 -26.42 -11.51
C MET A 432 3.74 -26.64 -11.27
N LYS A 433 2.92 -26.69 -12.33
CA LYS A 433 1.50 -27.04 -12.23
C LYS A 433 1.29 -28.43 -11.60
N LYS A 434 2.11 -29.45 -11.91
CA LYS A 434 2.05 -30.82 -11.33
C LYS A 434 2.43 -30.89 -9.86
N MET A 435 3.55 -30.27 -9.48
CA MET A 435 4.04 -30.24 -8.10
C MET A 435 3.24 -29.28 -7.21
N LYS A 436 2.29 -28.56 -7.82
CA LYS A 436 1.47 -27.54 -7.16
C LYS A 436 2.36 -26.45 -6.58
N ILE A 437 3.35 -26.00 -7.35
CA ILE A 437 4.04 -24.73 -7.12
C ILE A 437 3.30 -23.66 -7.92
N HIS A 438 3.09 -22.49 -7.30
CA HIS A 438 2.29 -21.43 -7.89
C HIS A 438 3.09 -20.63 -8.92
N PHE A 439 2.99 -21.03 -10.19
CA PHE A 439 3.44 -20.22 -11.33
C PHE A 439 2.67 -18.89 -11.41
N LEU A 440 3.23 -17.87 -12.08
CA LEU A 440 2.63 -16.53 -12.23
C LEU A 440 2.47 -16.05 -13.69
N SER A 441 3.56 -16.08 -14.47
CA SER A 441 3.59 -15.65 -15.88
C SER A 441 4.99 -15.76 -16.47
N THR A 442 5.10 -15.65 -17.79
CA THR A 442 6.38 -15.50 -18.50
C THR A 442 6.56 -14.07 -19.01
N GLY A 443 7.70 -13.44 -18.73
CA GLY A 443 8.01 -12.08 -19.17
C GLY A 443 8.23 -12.00 -20.69
N LYS A 444 7.40 -11.21 -21.41
CA LYS A 444 7.37 -11.16 -22.88
C LYS A 444 8.67 -10.69 -23.57
N ARG A 445 9.53 -9.89 -22.90
CA ARG A 445 10.85 -9.43 -23.43
C ARG A 445 12.05 -10.07 -22.73
N SER A 446 11.94 -10.39 -21.44
CA SER A 446 13.05 -10.96 -20.65
C SER A 446 13.10 -12.49 -20.68
N GLY A 447 11.99 -13.14 -21.04
CA GLY A 447 11.83 -14.60 -21.10
C GLY A 447 11.81 -15.28 -19.73
N ARG A 448 11.71 -14.51 -18.63
CA ARG A 448 11.77 -15.05 -17.26
C ARG A 448 10.42 -15.61 -16.83
N LEU A 449 10.46 -16.78 -16.21
CA LEU A 449 9.35 -17.38 -15.50
C LEU A 449 9.20 -16.70 -14.14
N LYS A 450 7.97 -16.32 -13.80
CA LYS A 450 7.63 -15.73 -12.50
C LYS A 450 6.79 -16.74 -11.74
N PHE A 451 7.13 -17.04 -10.49
CA PHE A 451 6.42 -18.01 -9.63
C PHE A 451 6.62 -17.64 -8.15
N ARG A 452 5.83 -18.21 -7.23
CA ARG A 452 5.91 -17.92 -5.78
C ARG A 452 6.45 -19.12 -5.00
N ILE A 453 7.19 -18.82 -3.93
CA ILE A 453 7.66 -19.80 -2.96
C ILE A 453 7.20 -19.39 -1.57
N VAL A 454 6.65 -20.36 -0.84
CA VAL A 454 6.32 -20.23 0.58
C VAL A 454 7.17 -21.17 1.43
N GLN A 455 7.18 -20.94 2.75
CA GLN A 455 7.95 -21.73 3.70
C GLN A 455 7.62 -23.24 3.66
N GLY A 456 6.34 -23.59 3.46
CA GLY A 456 5.90 -24.98 3.34
C GLY A 456 6.38 -25.67 2.06
N ASP A 457 6.52 -24.95 0.95
CA ASP A 457 7.11 -25.51 -0.27
C ASP A 457 8.59 -25.81 -0.08
N LEU A 458 9.30 -24.98 0.71
CA LEU A 458 10.68 -25.27 1.09
C LEU A 458 10.78 -26.44 2.09
N SER A 459 9.73 -26.74 2.84
CA SER A 459 9.74 -27.83 3.82
C SER A 459 9.32 -29.17 3.20
N GLU A 460 8.35 -29.15 2.30
CA GLU A 460 7.72 -30.36 1.73
C GLU A 460 8.13 -30.61 0.26
N LYS A 461 8.64 -29.59 -0.45
CA LYS A 461 9.00 -29.63 -1.88
C LYS A 461 10.37 -28.99 -2.17
N SER A 462 11.24 -28.83 -1.17
CA SER A 462 12.59 -28.24 -1.32
C SER A 462 13.36 -28.83 -2.47
N LEU A 463 13.24 -30.15 -2.66
CA LEU A 463 13.94 -30.88 -3.71
C LEU A 463 13.55 -30.40 -5.11
N PHE A 464 12.27 -30.07 -5.33
CA PHE A 464 11.80 -29.51 -6.59
C PHE A 464 12.26 -28.05 -6.78
N ILE A 465 12.22 -27.23 -5.73
CA ILE A 465 12.68 -25.83 -5.78
C ILE A 465 14.17 -25.75 -6.07
N SER A 466 14.95 -26.64 -5.47
CA SER A 466 16.39 -26.73 -5.72
C SER A 466 16.66 -27.13 -7.17
N GLN A 467 15.85 -28.01 -7.76
CA GLN A 467 15.98 -28.42 -9.16
C GLN A 467 15.77 -27.26 -10.14
N ILE A 468 14.73 -26.43 -9.95
CA ILE A 468 14.49 -25.28 -10.84
C ILE A 468 15.54 -24.18 -10.65
N PHE A 469 16.06 -24.00 -9.44
CA PHE A 469 17.17 -23.07 -9.17
C PHE A 469 18.49 -23.52 -9.80
N ALA A 470 18.77 -24.82 -9.79
CA ALA A 470 19.94 -25.39 -10.44
C ALA A 470 19.88 -25.23 -11.96
N ASP A 471 18.73 -25.48 -12.58
CA ASP A 471 18.55 -25.27 -14.02
C ASP A 471 18.77 -23.79 -14.40
N ALA A 472 18.25 -22.87 -13.59
CA ALA A 472 18.45 -21.44 -13.81
C ALA A 472 19.91 -21.01 -13.72
N TYR A 473 20.64 -21.48 -12.71
CA TYR A 473 22.06 -21.20 -12.54
C TYR A 473 22.89 -21.73 -13.72
N GLN A 474 22.64 -22.97 -14.16
CA GLN A 474 23.36 -23.59 -15.28
C GLN A 474 23.03 -22.93 -16.63
N SER A 475 21.80 -22.43 -16.80
CA SER A 475 21.36 -21.75 -18.03
C SER A 475 21.93 -20.34 -18.18
N TRP A 476 22.51 -19.75 -17.13
CA TRP A 476 22.99 -18.37 -17.12
C TRP A 476 24.38 -18.18 -17.74
N ASP A 477 25.22 -19.23 -17.73
CA ASP A 477 26.60 -19.20 -18.23
C ASP A 477 26.75 -19.73 -19.66
N LYS A 478 25.64 -20.19 -20.26
CA LYS A 478 25.58 -20.72 -21.62
C LYS A 478 25.34 -19.65 -22.67
#